data_AF-A0A963IP68-F1
#
_entry.id   AF-A0A963IP68-F1
#
_cell.length_a   1.000
_cell.length_b   1.000
_cell.length_c   1.000
_cell.angle_alpha   90.00
_cell.angle_beta   90.00
_cell.angle_gamma   90.00
#
_symmetry.space_group_name_H-M   'P 1'
#
loop_
_entity.id
_entity.type
_entity.pdbx_description
1 polymer ?
#
loop_
_entity_poly.entity_id
_entity_poly.type
_entity_poly.pdbx_seq_one_letter_code
_entity_poly.pdbx_strand_id
1 'polypeptide(L)' 'DPDILVVPDLAAGNILAKQLTFMSHADGAGIVLGARVPIILTSRADNRRAKLASCAVACLMASAALTHDATKTGG' A
#
# COMPACT_ATOMS: atom_id res chain seq x y z
N ASP A 1 -6.58 -10.79 -16.67
CA ASP A 1 -5.92 -11.12 -15.39
C ASP A 1 -6.27 -10.06 -14.35
N PRO A 2 -6.42 -10.42 -13.07
CA PRO A 2 -6.80 -9.48 -12.03
C PRO A 2 -5.60 -8.68 -11.51
N ASP A 3 -5.75 -7.36 -11.40
CA ASP A 3 -4.74 -6.48 -10.76
C ASP A 3 -5.01 -6.25 -9.26
N ILE A 4 -6.26 -6.42 -8.81
CA ILE A 4 -6.72 -6.18 -7.44
C ILE A 4 -7.43 -7.42 -6.90
N LEU A 5 -6.97 -7.90 -5.74
CA LEU A 5 -7.60 -8.97 -4.98
C LEU A 5 -8.29 -8.40 -3.76
N VAL A 6 -9.61 -8.56 -3.68
CA VAL A 6 -10.40 -8.20 -2.50
C VAL A 6 -10.59 -9.46 -1.66
N VAL A 7 -10.20 -9.38 -0.39
CA VAL A 7 -10.32 -10.48 0.57
C VAL A 7 -11.63 -10.39 1.35
N PRO A 8 -12.20 -11.51 1.82
CA PRO A 8 -13.49 -11.51 2.51
C PRO A 8 -13.42 -10.86 3.90
N ASP A 9 -12.26 -10.90 4.55
CA ASP A 9 -12.04 -10.33 5.88
C ASP A 9 -10.54 -10.08 6.15
N LEU A 10 -10.26 -9.48 7.30
CA LEU A 10 -8.89 -9.15 7.75
C LEU A 10 -8.02 -10.39 7.96
N ALA A 11 -8.58 -11.50 8.46
CA ALA A 11 -7.83 -12.71 8.72
C ALA A 11 -7.37 -13.34 7.40
N ALA A 12 -8.26 -13.45 6.42
CA ALA A 12 -7.95 -13.91 5.07
C ALA A 12 -6.91 -13.01 4.39
N GLY A 13 -7.02 -11.68 4.53
CA GLY A 13 -6.02 -10.71 4.05
C GLY A 13 -4.63 -10.91 4.64
N ASN A 14 -4.55 -11.06 5.95
CA ASN A 14 -3.30 -11.28 6.66
C ASN A 14 -2.66 -12.63 6.29
N ILE A 15 -3.47 -13.68 6.12
CA ILE A 15 -3.00 -14.98 5.64
C ILE A 15 -2.42 -14.83 4.23
N LEU A 16 -3.18 -14.24 3.29
CA LEU A 16 -2.72 -14.02 1.91
C LEU A 16 -1.40 -13.24 1.87
N ALA A 17 -1.31 -12.10 2.56
CA ALA A 17 -0.11 -11.27 2.59
C ALA A 17 1.10 -12.06 3.13
N LYS A 18 0.94 -12.80 4.22
CA LYS A 18 2.01 -13.63 4.79
C LYS A 18 2.43 -14.75 3.86
N GLN A 19 1.50 -15.43 3.19
CA GLN A 19 1.82 -16.47 2.23
C GLN A 19 2.68 -15.91 1.08
N LEU A 20 2.31 -14.74 0.54
CA LEU A 20 3.10 -14.07 -0.48
C LEU A 20 4.51 -13.71 0.01
N THR A 21 4.63 -13.16 1.22
CA THR A 21 5.93 -12.81 1.79
C THR A 21 6.81 -14.04 2.09
N PHE A 22 6.27 -15.04 2.76
CA PHE A 22 7.07 -16.14 3.32
C PHE A 22 7.20 -17.34 2.39
N MET A 23 6.19 -17.64 1.57
CA MET A 23 6.19 -18.81 0.69
C MET A 23 6.50 -18.45 -0.75
N SER A 24 6.08 -17.27 -1.22
CA SER A 24 6.35 -16.82 -2.59
C SER A 24 7.56 -15.88 -2.69
N HIS A 25 8.11 -15.46 -1.54
CA HIS A 25 9.22 -14.49 -1.46
C HIS A 25 8.93 -13.17 -2.19
N ALA A 26 7.65 -12.78 -2.25
CA ALA A 26 7.25 -11.54 -2.89
C ALA A 26 7.68 -10.32 -2.07
N ASP A 27 8.12 -9.28 -2.76
CA ASP A 27 8.29 -7.96 -2.17
C ASP A 27 6.91 -7.36 -1.83
N GLY A 28 6.79 -6.76 -0.65
CA GLY A 28 5.55 -6.14 -0.18
C GLY A 28 5.67 -4.62 0.01
N ALA A 29 4.52 -3.94 -0.05
CA ALA A 29 4.37 -2.55 0.37
C ALA A 29 3.00 -2.37 1.02
N GLY A 30 2.93 -1.58 2.10
CA GLY A 30 1.70 -1.39 2.89
C GLY A 30 1.41 0.08 3.16
N ILE A 31 0.23 0.54 2.72
CA ILE A 31 -0.30 1.86 3.02
C ILE A 31 -1.77 1.78 3.44
N VAL A 32 -2.24 2.78 4.18
CA VAL A 32 -3.66 2.97 4.48
C VAL A 32 -4.26 3.96 3.48
N LEU A 33 -5.40 3.59 2.91
CA LEU A 33 -6.19 4.44 2.03
C LEU A 33 -7.38 5.06 2.79
N GLY A 34 -7.90 6.18 2.28
CA GLY A 34 -9.08 6.86 2.82
C GLY A 34 -8.79 7.98 3.84
N ALA A 35 -7.54 8.09 4.32
CA ALA A 35 -7.09 9.24 5.09
C ALA A 35 -6.73 10.43 4.17
N ARG A 36 -6.70 11.65 4.72
CA ARG A 36 -6.28 12.87 3.96
C ARG A 36 -4.81 12.87 3.57
N VAL A 37 -3.99 12.08 4.24
CA VAL A 37 -2.55 11.96 4.00
C VAL A 37 -2.16 10.49 3.97
N PRO A 38 -1.13 10.08 3.21
CA PRO A 38 -0.67 8.69 3.21
C PRO A 38 -0.15 8.27 4.59
N ILE A 39 -0.58 7.10 5.06
CA ILE A 39 -0.11 6.51 6.32
C ILE A 39 0.51 5.16 6.00
N ILE A 40 1.76 4.97 6.41
CA ILE A 40 2.47 3.69 6.28
C ILE A 40 2.23 2.87 7.54
N LEU A 41 1.74 1.64 7.37
CA LEU A 41 1.66 0.67 8.44
C LEU A 41 2.76 -0.35 8.26
N THR A 42 3.68 -0.42 9.23
CA THR A 42 4.74 -1.42 9.24
C THR A 42 4.37 -2.59 10.12
N SER A 43 4.78 -3.79 9.71
CA SER A 43 4.77 -5.00 10.51
C SER A 43 6.16 -5.25 11.12
N ARG A 44 6.19 -5.96 12.25
CA ARG A 44 7.45 -6.45 12.83
C ARG A 44 8.21 -7.37 11.86
N ALA A 45 7.49 -8.10 11.01
CA ALA A 45 8.06 -9.00 10.03
C ALA A 45 8.61 -8.30 8.78
N ASP A 46 8.38 -6.98 8.62
CA ASP A 46 8.81 -6.27 7.42
C ASP A 46 10.32 -6.10 7.38
N ASN A 47 10.89 -6.52 6.26
CA ASN A 47 12.29 -6.27 5.93
C ASN A 47 12.51 -4.81 5.48
N ARG A 48 13.77 -4.41 5.32
CA ARG A 48 14.15 -3.04 4.92
C ARG A 48 13.54 -2.64 3.58
N ARG A 49 13.46 -3.57 2.63
CA ARG A 49 12.95 -3.34 1.28
C ARG A 49 11.45 -3.07 1.29
N ALA A 50 10.68 -3.83 2.08
CA ALA A 50 9.25 -3.61 2.23
C ALA A 50 8.92 -2.24 2.83
N LYS A 51 9.72 -1.78 3.80
CA LYS A 51 9.58 -0.43 4.39
C LYS A 51 9.89 0.66 3.37
N LEU A 52 10.98 0.51 2.61
CA LEU A 52 11.35 1.47 1.56
C LEU A 52 10.31 1.52 0.44
N ALA A 53 9.80 0.37 0.00
CA ALA A 53 8.74 0.28 -0.99
C ALA A 53 7.46 0.96 -0.50
N SER A 54 7.09 0.76 0.76
CA SER A 54 5.95 1.46 1.39
C SER A 54 6.14 2.98 1.41
N CYS A 55 7.34 3.47 1.69
CA CYS A 55 7.67 4.90 1.58
C CYS A 55 7.53 5.42 0.14
N ALA A 56 8.04 4.68 -0.84
CA ALA A 56 7.94 5.06 -2.25
C ALA A 56 6.47 5.15 -2.69
N VAL A 57 5.65 4.15 -2.35
CA VAL A 57 4.21 4.15 -2.63
C VAL A 57 3.51 5.33 -1.95
N ALA A 58 3.84 5.62 -0.68
CA ALA A 58 3.28 6.77 0.03
C ALA A 58 3.61 8.10 -0.66
N CYS A 59 4.85 8.30 -1.11
CA CYS A 59 5.26 9.48 -1.87
C CYS A 59 4.50 9.61 -3.20
N LEU A 60 4.34 8.51 -3.94
CA LEU A 60 3.58 8.51 -5.19
C LEU A 60 2.11 8.89 -4.95
N MET A 61 1.49 8.35 -3.89
CA MET A 61 0.12 8.69 -3.52
C MET A 61 -0.03 10.17 -3.12
N ALA A 62 0.92 10.72 -2.35
CA ALA A 62 0.92 12.14 -2.00
C ALA A 62 1.02 13.03 -3.25
N SER A 63 1.96 12.72 -4.15
CA SER A 63 2.14 13.46 -5.40
C SER A 63 0.89 13.39 -6.28
N ALA A 64 0.28 12.21 -6.42
CA ALA A 64 -0.95 12.04 -7.20
C ALA A 64 -2.12 12.84 -6.62
N ALA A 65 -2.27 12.88 -5.29
CA ALA A 65 -3.33 13.66 -4.64
C ALA A 65 -3.16 15.17 -4.88
N LEU A 66 -1.92 15.69 -4.82
CA LEU A 66 -1.63 17.10 -5.10
C LEU A 66 -1.99 17.48 -6.55
N THR A 67 -1.67 16.61 -7.52
CA THR A 67 -2.06 16.83 -8.92
C THR A 67 -3.58 16.81 -9.11
N HIS A 68 -4.28 15.94 -8.39
CA HIS A 68 -5.74 15.84 -8.44
C HIS A 68 -6.44 17.05 -7.81
N ASP A 69 -5.87 17.67 -6.77
CA ASP A 69 -6.41 18.90 -6.20
C ASP A 69 -6.14 20.12 -7.10
N ALA A 70 -4.95 20.21 -7.70
CA ALA A 70 -4.61 21.29 -8.64
C ALA A 70 -5.54 21.35 -9.87
N THR A 71 -6.02 20.19 -10.32
CA THR A 71 -7.00 20.09 -11.43
C THR A 71 -8.43 20.45 -11.02
N LYS A 72 -8.79 20.37 -9.72
CA LYS A 72 -10.11 20.79 -9.22
C LYS A 72 -10.24 22.31 -9.02
N THR A 73 -9.14 23.02 -8.78
CA THR A 73 -9.12 24.47 -8.52
C THR A 73 -9.05 25.35 -9.76
N GLY A 74 -9.00 24.76 -10.96
CA GLY A 74 -8.84 25.48 -12.24
C GLY A 74 -10.11 25.65 -13.09
N GLY A 75 -11.30 25.65 -12.48
CA GLY A 75 -12.60 25.82 -13.16
C GLY A 75 -13.29 27.13 -12.78
#